data_AF-A0A7X1D567-F1
#
_entry.id   AF-A0A7X1D567-F1
#
_cell.length_a   1.000
_cell.length_b   1.000
_cell.length_c   1.000
_cell.angle_alpha   90.00
_cell.angle_beta   90.00
_cell.angle_gamma   90.00
#
_symmetry.space_group_name_H-M   'P 1'
#
loop_
_entity.id
_entity.type
_entity.pdbx_description
1 polymer ?
#
loop_
_entity_poly.entity_id
_entity_poly.type
_entity_poly.pdbx_seq_one_letter_code
_entity_poly.pdbx_strand_id
1 'polypeptide(L)'
;MTKDIAHLQMFDYVLKKYGNKELFANTRMVVEIDGKLWTGDFLILDDCHIIEVDWADNGYTQVELTREAINAAFDEAIQVSNVNVSQNRIDAKIASLKHPEMLYQEISRFVDAVDSQESGLKSLLYNAYCLDTRVKLPFLDIANKEMCLVSLTV
;
A
#
# COMPACT_ATOMS: atom_id res chain seq x y z
N MET A 1 13.75 6.79 -4.60
CA MET A 1 12.92 7.41 -5.64
C MET A 1 11.67 7.86 -4.93
N THR A 2 11.37 9.16 -4.99
CA THR A 2 10.15 9.69 -4.38
C THR A 2 8.95 9.00 -5.01
N LYS A 3 8.02 8.52 -4.18
CA LYS A 3 6.76 7.91 -4.61
C LYS A 3 5.62 8.85 -4.25
N ASP A 4 4.70 9.04 -5.18
CA ASP A 4 3.42 9.66 -4.84
C ASP A 4 2.58 8.73 -3.96
N ILE A 5 1.56 9.31 -3.34
CA ILE A 5 0.67 8.61 -2.40
C ILE A 5 -0.06 7.46 -3.10
N ALA A 6 -0.45 7.63 -4.36
CA ALA A 6 -1.16 6.60 -5.10
C ALA A 6 -0.28 5.36 -5.26
N HIS A 7 0.98 5.51 -5.65
CA HIS A 7 1.92 4.38 -5.76
C HIS A 7 2.16 3.72 -4.40
N LEU A 8 2.25 4.47 -3.30
CA LEU A 8 2.39 3.87 -1.97
C LEU A 8 1.13 3.06 -1.57
N GLN A 9 -0.06 3.58 -1.86
CA GLN A 9 -1.31 2.86 -1.60
C GLN A 9 -1.46 1.61 -2.48
N MET A 10 -1.11 1.69 -3.77
CA MET A 10 -1.05 0.53 -4.67
C MET A 10 -0.07 -0.53 -4.18
N PHE A 11 1.12 -0.11 -3.73
CA PHE A 11 2.12 -1.01 -3.16
C PHE A 11 1.55 -1.72 -1.92
N ASP A 12 0.98 -0.96 -0.99
CA ASP A 12 0.38 -1.50 0.23
C ASP A 12 -0.74 -2.49 -0.09
N TYR A 13 -1.57 -2.19 -1.10
CA TYR A 13 -2.61 -3.10 -1.58
C TYR A 13 -2.01 -4.42 -2.07
N VAL A 14 -1.01 -4.38 -2.96
CA VAL A 14 -0.40 -5.60 -3.53
C VAL A 14 0.26 -6.43 -2.43
N LEU A 15 1.00 -5.79 -1.54
CA LEU A 15 1.65 -6.43 -0.40
C LEU A 15 0.61 -7.15 0.49
N LYS A 16 -0.48 -6.44 0.84
CA LYS A 16 -1.54 -6.98 1.68
C LYS A 16 -2.43 -7.99 0.96
N LYS A 17 -2.67 -7.88 -0.34
CA LYS A 17 -3.58 -8.80 -1.03
C LYS A 17 -2.88 -10.08 -1.49
N TYR A 18 -1.66 -9.94 -2.01
CA TYR A 18 -0.98 -11.02 -2.74
C TYR A 18 0.30 -11.51 -2.06
N GLY A 19 0.84 -10.78 -1.08
CA GLY A 19 2.00 -11.23 -0.31
C GLY A 19 1.76 -12.56 0.39
N ASN A 20 2.79 -13.42 0.42
CA ASN A 20 2.74 -14.70 1.12
C ASN A 20 2.41 -14.47 2.60
N LYS A 21 1.21 -14.87 3.03
CA LYS A 21 0.71 -14.59 4.39
C LYS A 21 1.41 -15.36 5.49
N GLU A 22 2.01 -16.50 5.17
CA GLU A 22 2.79 -17.26 6.16
C GLU A 22 4.11 -16.55 6.50
N LEU A 23 4.69 -15.83 5.52
CA LEU A 23 5.99 -15.17 5.67
C LEU A 23 5.87 -13.68 5.98
N PHE A 24 4.87 -12.99 5.44
CA PHE A 24 4.80 -11.53 5.40
C PHE A 24 3.53 -10.95 6.03
N ALA A 25 2.84 -11.69 6.90
CA ALA A 25 1.59 -11.24 7.54
C ALA A 25 1.69 -9.85 8.20
N ASN A 26 2.85 -9.53 8.78
CA ASN A 26 3.09 -8.28 9.52
C ASN A 26 4.05 -7.33 8.80
N THR A 27 4.46 -7.68 7.58
CA THR A 27 5.36 -6.85 6.78
C THR A 27 4.65 -5.59 6.35
N ARG A 28 5.29 -4.45 6.58
CA ARG A 28 4.82 -3.11 6.21
C ARG A 28 5.91 -2.38 5.44
N MET A 29 5.53 -1.34 4.74
CA MET A 29 6.50 -0.42 4.16
C MET A 29 7.19 0.42 5.24
N VAL A 30 8.45 0.75 4.98
CA VAL A 30 9.19 1.79 5.68
C VAL A 30 9.39 2.94 4.71
N VAL A 31 8.86 4.11 5.06
CA VAL A 31 8.95 5.33 4.26
C VAL A 31 9.70 6.41 5.00
N GLU A 32 10.47 7.21 4.29
CA GLU A 32 11.04 8.45 4.80
C GLU A 32 10.07 9.60 4.55
N ILE A 33 9.72 10.33 5.62
CA ILE A 33 8.88 11.53 5.62
C ILE A 33 9.57 12.57 6.51
N ASP A 34 9.86 13.75 5.97
CA ASP A 34 10.50 14.86 6.68
C ASP A 34 11.81 14.45 7.40
N GLY A 35 12.62 13.62 6.74
CA GLY A 35 13.89 13.12 7.28
C GLY A 35 13.77 12.08 8.41
N LYS A 36 12.57 11.53 8.62
CA LYS A 36 12.31 10.48 9.62
C LYS A 36 11.75 9.24 8.95
N LEU A 37 12.08 8.09 9.50
CA LEU A 37 11.56 6.80 9.06
C LEU A 37 10.24 6.48 9.77
N TRP A 38 9.23 6.16 8.97
CA TRP A 38 7.89 5.80 9.39
C TRP A 38 7.49 4.44 8.82
N THR A 39 6.70 3.72 9.59
CA THR A 39 5.97 2.54 9.11
C THR A 39 4.51 2.64 9.53
N GLY A 40 3.64 1.95 8.82
CA GLY A 40 2.20 1.98 9.05
C GLY A 40 1.45 1.39 7.87
N ASP A 41 0.17 1.68 7.81
CA ASP A 41 -0.77 1.21 6.81
C ASP A 41 -1.21 2.38 5.94
N PHE A 42 -0.95 2.35 4.63
CA PHE A 42 -1.42 3.38 3.69
C PHE A 42 -2.88 3.14 3.27
N LEU A 43 -3.36 1.93 3.47
CA LEU A 43 -4.77 1.57 3.42
C LEU A 43 -5.08 0.48 4.44
N ILE A 44 -6.34 0.42 4.88
CA ILE A 44 -6.86 -0.69 5.67
C ILE A 44 -7.55 -1.63 4.69
N LEU A 45 -7.09 -2.88 4.62
CA LEU A 45 -7.65 -3.90 3.73
C LEU A 45 -8.36 -4.96 4.55
N ASP A 46 -9.64 -5.18 4.27
CA ASP A 46 -10.41 -6.32 4.76
C ASP A 46 -10.85 -7.19 3.58
N ASP A 47 -10.19 -8.34 3.43
CA ASP A 47 -10.21 -9.21 2.25
C ASP A 47 -9.98 -8.47 0.92
N CYS A 48 -11.04 -8.06 0.22
CA CYS A 48 -10.99 -7.35 -1.06
C CYS A 48 -11.39 -5.88 -0.93
N HIS A 49 -11.90 -5.46 0.23
CA HIS A 49 -12.47 -4.15 0.48
C HIS A 49 -11.45 -3.27 1.18
N ILE A 50 -11.35 -2.04 0.72
CA ILE A 50 -10.57 -0.98 1.35
C ILE A 50 -11.49 -0.26 2.32
N ILE A 51 -11.07 -0.15 3.56
CA ILE A 51 -11.87 0.47 4.62
C ILE A 51 -11.34 1.88 4.89
N GLU A 52 -12.17 2.88 4.65
CA GLU A 52 -11.92 4.25 5.10
C GLU A 52 -12.78 4.60 6.30
N VAL A 53 -12.22 5.41 7.20
CA VAL A 53 -12.96 5.97 8.32
C VAL A 53 -13.40 7.36 7.96
N ASP A 54 -14.70 7.60 7.93
CA ASP A 54 -15.28 8.93 7.75
C ASP A 54 -15.84 9.47 9.06
N TRP A 55 -15.45 10.70 9.40
CA TRP A 55 -15.80 11.33 10.66
C TRP A 55 -16.98 12.28 10.43
N ALA A 56 -18.09 11.99 11.08
CA ALA A 56 -19.25 12.87 11.13
C ALA A 56 -19.36 13.48 12.53
N ASP A 57 -20.14 14.56 12.68
CA ASP A 57 -20.29 15.29 13.94
C ASP A 57 -20.72 14.40 15.14
N ASN A 58 -21.28 13.22 14.87
CA ASN A 58 -21.88 12.33 15.87
C ASN A 58 -21.13 10.98 16.03
N GLY A 59 -19.99 10.81 15.37
CA GLY A 59 -19.23 9.55 15.40
C GLY A 59 -18.41 9.29 14.14
N TYR A 60 -18.09 8.04 13.89
CA TYR A 60 -17.42 7.64 12.66
C TYR A 60 -18.22 6.57 11.93
N THR A 61 -18.11 6.56 10.61
CA THR A 61 -18.62 5.50 9.75
C THR A 61 -17.45 4.85 9.01
N GLN A 62 -17.56 3.55 8.77
CA GLN A 62 -16.63 2.84 7.91
C GLN A 62 -17.23 2.81 6.51
N VAL A 63 -16.45 3.26 5.53
CA VAL A 63 -16.81 3.25 4.11
C VAL A 63 -16.00 2.13 3.46
N GLU A 64 -16.71 1.18 2.86
CA GLU A 64 -16.11 0.12 2.07
C GLU A 64 -15.94 0.57 0.63
N LEU A 65 -14.70 0.53 0.15
CA LEU A 65 -14.31 0.91 -1.19
C LEU A 65 -13.69 -0.29 -1.91
N THR A 66 -13.74 -0.27 -3.23
CA THR A 66 -13.07 -1.26 -4.08
C THR A 66 -11.67 -0.79 -4.48
N ARG A 67 -10.88 -1.68 -5.09
CA ARG A 67 -9.54 -1.37 -5.61
C ARG A 67 -9.54 -0.21 -6.61
N GLU A 68 -10.61 -0.05 -7.39
CA GLU A 68 -10.79 1.05 -8.34
C GLU A 68 -10.71 2.43 -7.67
N ALA A 69 -11.11 2.53 -6.39
CA ALA A 69 -11.03 3.77 -5.61
C ALA A 69 -9.58 4.18 -5.28
N ILE A 70 -8.61 3.26 -5.32
CA ILE A 70 -7.20 3.63 -5.31
C ILE A 70 -6.92 4.36 -6.62
N ASN A 71 -7.07 3.66 -7.73
CA ASN A 71 -6.77 4.19 -9.05
C ASN A 71 -7.33 3.25 -10.13
N ALA A 72 -8.07 3.79 -11.10
CA ALA A 72 -8.68 2.99 -12.15
C ALA A 72 -7.66 2.28 -13.07
N ALA A 73 -6.53 2.93 -13.38
CA ALA A 73 -5.47 2.34 -14.21
C ALA A 73 -4.76 1.19 -13.46
N PHE A 74 -4.59 1.33 -12.14
CA PHE A 74 -4.10 0.23 -11.30
C PHE A 74 -5.08 -0.95 -11.26
N ASP A 75 -6.38 -0.68 -11.16
CA ASP A 75 -7.39 -1.74 -11.18
C ASP A 75 -7.34 -2.53 -12.50
N GLU A 76 -7.32 -1.82 -13.64
CA GLU A 76 -7.16 -2.42 -14.96
C GLU A 76 -5.85 -3.21 -15.08
N ALA A 77 -4.73 -2.67 -14.62
CA ALA A 77 -3.43 -3.35 -14.65
C ALA A 77 -3.46 -4.68 -13.88
N ILE A 78 -4.13 -4.75 -12.73
CA ILE A 78 -4.33 -6.00 -11.99
C ILE A 78 -5.24 -6.96 -12.76
N GLN A 79 -6.34 -6.48 -13.33
CA GLN A 79 -7.25 -7.32 -14.12
C GLN A 79 -6.51 -7.96 -15.31
N VAL A 80 -5.81 -7.16 -16.11
CA VAL A 80 -5.02 -7.62 -17.26
C VAL A 80 -3.95 -8.62 -16.84
N SER A 81 -3.26 -8.36 -15.73
CA SER A 81 -2.22 -9.24 -15.21
C SER A 81 -2.77 -10.61 -14.80
N ASN A 82 -4.00 -10.67 -14.28
CA ASN A 82 -4.61 -11.92 -13.80
C ASN A 82 -5.35 -12.71 -14.90
N VAL A 83 -5.77 -12.06 -15.99
CA VAL A 83 -6.45 -12.73 -17.13
C VAL A 83 -5.45 -13.49 -18.01
N ASN A 84 -4.17 -13.10 -18.02
CA ASN A 84 -3.14 -13.83 -18.75
C ASN A 84 -2.93 -15.23 -18.14
N VAL A 85 -3.38 -16.27 -18.85
CA VAL A 85 -3.44 -17.70 -18.44
C VAL A 85 -2.04 -18.37 -18.29
N SER A 86 -0.96 -17.59 -18.33
CA SER A 86 0.40 -18.08 -18.11
C SER A 86 0.82 -17.87 -16.64
N GLN A 87 1.95 -18.47 -16.23
CA GLN A 87 2.58 -18.31 -14.91
C GLN A 87 2.94 -16.85 -14.51
N ASN A 88 2.51 -15.86 -15.29
CA ASN A 88 2.76 -14.44 -15.08
C ASN A 88 1.66 -13.71 -14.31
N ARG A 89 0.63 -14.42 -13.81
CA ARG A 89 -0.36 -13.77 -12.94
C ARG A 89 0.33 -13.12 -11.75
N ILE A 90 0.01 -11.86 -11.50
CA ILE A 90 0.65 -11.10 -10.43
C ILE A 90 0.41 -11.75 -9.07
N ASP A 91 -0.81 -12.28 -8.84
CA ASP A 91 -1.14 -12.96 -7.59
C ASP A 91 -0.22 -14.16 -7.32
N ALA A 92 -0.06 -15.06 -8.29
CA ALA A 92 0.80 -16.22 -8.20
C ALA A 92 2.28 -15.83 -8.07
N LYS A 93 2.71 -14.82 -8.84
CA LYS A 93 4.10 -14.33 -8.82
C LYS A 93 4.45 -13.78 -7.44
N ILE A 94 3.67 -12.83 -6.93
CA ILE A 94 3.91 -12.20 -5.62
C ILE A 94 3.82 -13.22 -4.48
N ALA A 95 2.83 -14.12 -4.51
CA ALA A 95 2.66 -15.15 -3.48
C ALA A 95 3.82 -16.16 -3.43
N SER A 96 4.52 -16.39 -4.55
CA SER A 96 5.65 -17.32 -4.64
C SER A 96 6.96 -16.78 -4.06
N LEU A 97 7.07 -15.46 -3.88
CA LEU A 97 8.29 -14.82 -3.37
C LEU A 97 8.46 -15.10 -1.88
N LYS A 98 9.70 -15.42 -1.48
CA LYS A 98 10.05 -15.75 -0.09
C LYS A 98 11.05 -14.79 0.55
N HIS A 99 11.63 -13.90 -0.25
CA HIS A 99 12.64 -12.95 0.20
C HIS A 99 12.07 -11.52 0.14
N PRO A 100 12.13 -10.74 1.25
CA PRO A 100 11.61 -9.38 1.29
C PRO A 100 12.16 -8.46 0.19
N GLU A 101 13.44 -8.62 -0.18
CA GLU A 101 14.08 -7.79 -1.20
C GLU A 101 13.49 -8.05 -2.60
N MET A 102 13.23 -9.32 -2.91
CA MET A 102 12.58 -9.70 -4.17
C MET A 102 11.13 -9.23 -4.20
N LEU A 103 10.42 -9.38 -3.08
CA LEU A 103 9.05 -8.90 -2.92
C LEU A 103 8.98 -7.38 -3.15
N TYR A 104 9.85 -6.64 -2.47
CA TYR A 104 9.99 -5.20 -2.62
C TYR A 104 10.20 -4.78 -4.07
N GLN A 105 11.18 -5.39 -4.74
CA GLN A 105 11.52 -5.05 -6.12
C GLN A 105 10.38 -5.38 -7.10
N GLU A 106 9.71 -6.51 -6.90
CA GLU A 106 8.65 -6.94 -7.82
C GLU A 106 7.39 -6.09 -7.68
N ILE A 107 6.96 -5.78 -6.45
CA ILE A 107 5.83 -4.88 -6.23
C ILE A 107 6.17 -3.48 -6.74
N SER A 108 7.38 -2.97 -6.45
CA SER A 108 7.81 -1.66 -6.96
C SER A 108 7.74 -1.62 -8.49
N ARG A 109 8.29 -2.62 -9.18
CA ARG A 109 8.26 -2.66 -10.65
C ARG A 109 6.83 -2.67 -11.19
N PHE A 110 5.93 -3.42 -10.56
CA PHE A 110 4.54 -3.49 -11.00
C PHE A 110 3.83 -2.15 -10.85
N VAL A 111 3.96 -1.53 -9.68
CA VAL A 111 3.29 -0.26 -9.37
C VAL A 111 3.88 0.89 -10.20
N ASP A 112 5.19 0.89 -10.43
CA ASP A 112 5.89 1.91 -11.24
C ASP A 112 5.54 1.87 -12.73
N ALA A 113 4.90 0.80 -13.19
CA ALA A 113 4.39 0.70 -14.55
C ALA A 113 2.99 1.33 -14.70
N VAL A 114 2.36 1.77 -13.60
CA VAL A 114 1.06 2.45 -13.63
C VAL A 114 1.30 3.96 -13.76
N ASP A 115 0.97 4.52 -14.92
CA ASP A 115 1.28 5.93 -15.25
C ASP A 115 0.48 6.96 -14.42
N SER A 116 -0.51 6.54 -13.63
CA SER A 116 -1.39 7.45 -12.88
C SER A 116 -0.94 7.63 -11.43
N GLN A 117 -0.72 8.90 -11.05
CA GLN A 117 -0.23 9.32 -9.74
C GLN A 117 -1.33 9.82 -8.80
N GLU A 118 -2.59 9.82 -9.27
CA GLU A 118 -3.74 10.27 -8.47
C GLU A 118 -4.34 9.11 -7.69
N SER A 119 -4.83 9.40 -6.49
CA SER A 119 -5.59 8.46 -5.70
C SER A 119 -6.92 9.03 -5.26
N GLY A 120 -7.96 8.20 -5.31
CA GLY A 120 -9.27 8.54 -4.74
C GLY A 120 -9.34 8.34 -3.22
N LEU A 121 -8.30 7.77 -2.61
CA LEU A 121 -8.26 7.50 -1.17
C LEU A 121 -7.72 8.68 -0.35
N LYS A 122 -8.08 8.71 0.93
CA LYS A 122 -7.54 9.64 1.93
C LYS A 122 -6.02 9.50 2.03
N SER A 123 -5.35 10.64 2.07
CA SER A 123 -3.88 10.74 2.20
C SER A 123 -3.44 10.55 3.65
N LEU A 124 -3.67 9.36 4.20
CA LEU A 124 -3.38 9.02 5.60
C LEU A 124 -2.42 7.82 5.68
N LEU A 125 -1.50 7.88 6.64
CA LEU A 125 -0.76 6.72 7.12
C LEU A 125 -1.39 6.28 8.45
N TYR A 126 -2.17 5.21 8.43
CA TYR A 126 -2.79 4.62 9.62
C TYR A 126 -1.78 3.85 10.44
N ASN A 127 -2.04 3.72 11.75
CA ASN A 127 -1.16 3.03 12.71
C ASN A 127 0.30 3.49 12.62
N ALA A 128 0.50 4.79 12.34
CA ALA A 128 1.81 5.35 12.05
C ALA A 128 2.76 5.20 13.24
N TYR A 129 3.93 4.65 12.97
CA TYR A 129 4.99 4.46 13.94
C TYR A 129 6.30 5.04 13.42
N CYS A 130 6.84 6.01 14.13
CA CYS A 130 8.14 6.60 13.82
C CYS A 130 9.25 5.71 14.39
N LEU A 131 10.12 5.20 13.52
CA LEU A 131 11.21 4.31 13.92
C LEU A 131 12.31 5.06 14.69
N ASP A 132 12.55 6.32 14.37
CA ASP A 132 13.59 7.13 15.02
C ASP A 132 13.22 7.52 16.45
N THR A 133 11.99 8.04 16.63
CA THR A 133 11.54 8.61 17.91
C THR A 133 10.68 7.65 18.73
N ARG A 134 10.26 6.52 18.15
CA ARG A 134 9.34 5.53 18.73
C ARG A 134 7.96 6.10 19.08
N VAL A 135 7.57 7.20 18.43
CA VAL A 135 6.23 7.79 18.55
C VAL A 135 5.23 6.94 17.79
N LYS A 136 4.09 6.67 18.42
CA LYS A 136 2.92 6.00 17.82
C LYS A 136 1.78 6.99 17.66
N LEU A 137 1.22 7.06 16.47
CA LEU A 137 0.04 7.85 16.15
C LEU A 137 -1.05 6.93 15.58
N PRO A 138 -2.33 7.18 15.89
CA PRO A 138 -3.43 6.42 15.30
C PRO A 138 -3.46 6.60 13.77
N PHE A 139 -3.13 7.80 13.30
CA PHE A 139 -2.91 8.12 11.91
C PHE A 139 -1.96 9.32 11.81
N LEU A 140 -1.34 9.47 10.65
CA LEU A 140 -0.56 10.65 10.26
C LEU A 140 -1.11 11.17 8.94
N ASP A 141 -1.44 12.46 8.90
CA ASP A 141 -1.73 13.14 7.64
C ASP A 141 -0.44 13.27 6.83
N ILE A 142 -0.49 12.73 5.61
CA ILE A 142 0.63 12.69 4.67
C ILE A 142 0.33 13.46 3.38
N ALA A 143 -0.78 14.20 3.34
CA ALA A 143 -1.10 15.06 2.21
C ALA A 143 0.03 16.05 1.93
N ASN A 144 0.41 16.17 0.65
CA ASN A 144 1.46 17.08 0.16
C ASN A 144 2.85 16.87 0.78
N LYS A 145 3.12 15.71 1.39
CA LYS A 145 4.46 15.39 1.90
C LYS A 145 5.29 14.68 0.85
N GLU A 146 6.59 14.96 0.85
CA GLU A 146 7.53 14.16 0.07
C GLU A 146 7.77 12.83 0.78
N MET A 147 7.61 11.73 0.06
CA MET A 147 7.77 10.38 0.58
C MET A 147 8.72 9.57 -0.27
N CYS A 148 9.70 8.94 0.37
CA CYS A 148 10.54 7.94 -0.25
C CYS A 148 10.26 6.59 0.39
N LEU A 149 9.85 5.60 -0.41
CA LEU A 149 9.82 4.21 0.03
C LEU A 149 11.28 3.71 0.17
N VAL A 150 11.64 3.24 1.36
CA VAL A 150 13.01 2.87 1.73
C VAL A 150 13.18 1.36 1.81
N SER A 151 12.28 0.66 2.48
CA SER A 151 12.38 -0.79 2.70
C SER A 151 11.04 -1.42 3.12
N LEU A 152 11.08 -2.71 3.45
CA LEU A 152 10.01 -3.44 4.11
C LEU A 152 10.43 -3.81 5.53
N THR A 153 9.48 -3.85 6.47
CA THR A 153 9.71 -4.41 7.79
C THR A 153 9.77 -5.94 7.71
N VAL A 154 10.74 -6.54 8.39
CA VAL A 154 10.86 -7.99 8.60
C VAL A 154 10.19 -8.42 9.90
#